data_AF-A0A3N5MD42-F1
#
_entry.id   AF-A0A3N5MD42-F1
#
_cell.length_a   1.000
_cell.length_b   1.000
_cell.length_c   1.000
_cell.angle_alpha   90.00
_cell.angle_beta   90.00
_cell.angle_gamma   90.00
#
_symmetry.space_group_name_H-M   'P 1'
#
loop_
_entity.id
_entity.type
_entity.pdbx_description
1 polymer ?
#
loop_
_entity_poly.entity_id
_entity_poly.type
_entity_poly.pdbx_seq_one_letter_code
_entity_poly.pdbx_strand_id
1 'polypeptide(L)'
;MRASFIESEGLYPQTKRPDPALRNLAIGILLQAFRDIVAPKKASNKEWAVWQQDALDWFASDEYYPGSFSWVCEVLQAKAEDFRVWLENYRDSDPESKREMARKLIRFQIRH
;
A
#
# COMPACT_ATOMS: atom_id res chain seq x y z
N MET A 1 46.35 -21.65 12.36
CA MET A 1 45.19 -20.94 12.93
C MET A 1 44.14 -20.83 11.84
N ARG A 2 42.97 -21.48 12.00
CA ARG A 2 41.86 -21.35 11.04
C ARG A 2 41.14 -20.04 11.34
N ALA A 3 41.13 -19.12 10.38
CA ALA A 3 40.31 -17.92 10.45
C ALA A 3 38.84 -18.35 10.34
N SER A 4 38.10 -18.19 11.43
CA SER A 4 36.64 -18.29 11.43
C SER A 4 36.11 -17.09 10.65
N PHE A 5 35.68 -17.30 9.41
CA PHE A 5 34.87 -16.32 8.71
C PHE A 5 33.55 -16.20 9.45
N ILE A 6 33.34 -15.07 10.12
CA ILE A 6 32.01 -14.67 10.59
C ILE A 6 31.34 -14.08 9.34
N GLU A 7 30.62 -14.91 8.60
CA GLU A 7 29.65 -14.43 7.63
C GLU A 7 28.55 -13.73 8.43
N SER A 8 28.55 -12.40 8.36
CA SER A 8 27.40 -11.59 8.74
C SER A 8 26.29 -11.92 7.74
N GLU A 9 25.49 -12.95 8.04
CA GLU A 9 24.16 -13.05 7.48
C GLU A 9 23.45 -11.75 7.89
N GLY A 10 23.35 -10.79 6.96
CA GLY A 10 22.57 -9.59 7.15
C GLY A 10 21.19 -9.95 7.70
N LEU A 11 20.59 -9.05 8.48
CA LEU A 11 19.35 -9.26 9.25
C LEU A 11 18.11 -9.75 8.47
N TYR A 12 18.24 -10.09 7.19
CA TYR A 12 17.20 -10.61 6.33
C TYR A 12 17.74 -11.77 5.47
N PRO A 13 17.37 -13.03 5.76
CA PRO A 13 17.62 -14.13 4.84
C PRO A 13 16.83 -13.91 3.54
N GLN A 14 17.55 -13.75 2.43
CA GLN A 14 17.06 -13.43 1.07
C GLN A 14 16.12 -14.49 0.44
N THR A 15 15.72 -15.52 1.17
CA THR A 15 15.03 -16.71 0.62
C THR A 15 13.74 -17.11 1.35
N LYS A 16 13.29 -16.36 2.37
CA LYS A 16 12.02 -16.63 3.05
C LYS A 16 10.94 -15.67 2.57
N ARG A 17 9.73 -16.21 2.33
CA ARG A 17 8.51 -15.40 2.14
C ARG A 17 8.50 -14.28 3.18
N PRO A 18 8.09 -13.05 2.81
CA PRO A 18 8.12 -11.91 3.73
C PRO A 18 7.44 -12.29 5.04
N ASP A 19 8.07 -11.91 6.15
CA ASP A 19 7.56 -12.13 7.50
C ASP A 19 6.07 -11.75 7.54
N PRO A 20 5.17 -12.62 8.05
CA PRO A 20 3.76 -12.28 8.21
C PRO A 20 3.52 -10.89 8.83
N ALA A 21 4.35 -10.46 9.78
CA ALA A 21 4.26 -9.13 10.38
C ALA A 21 4.56 -8.01 9.36
N LEU A 22 5.61 -8.20 8.54
CA LEU A 22 6.00 -7.26 7.50
C LEU A 22 4.93 -7.15 6.40
N ARG A 23 4.38 -8.29 5.99
CA ARG A 23 3.29 -8.34 5.01
C ARG A 23 2.03 -7.65 5.54
N ASN A 24 1.67 -7.87 6.81
CA ASN A 24 0.54 -7.20 7.44
C ASN A 24 0.73 -5.69 7.55
N LEU A 25 1.96 -5.23 7.84
CA LEU A 25 2.29 -3.81 7.82
C LEU A 25 2.10 -3.21 6.41
N ALA A 26 2.63 -3.85 5.38
CA ALA A 26 2.48 -3.39 4.00
C ALA A 26 0.99 -3.35 3.56
N ILE A 27 0.19 -4.36 3.93
CA ILE A 27 -1.27 -4.35 3.71
C ILE A 27 -1.92 -3.16 4.44
N GLY A 28 -1.53 -2.91 5.69
CA GLY A 28 -2.06 -1.80 6.49
C GLY A 28 -1.80 -0.43 5.84
N ILE A 29 -0.57 -0.21 5.37
CA ILE A 29 -0.17 1.02 4.65
C ILE A 29 -1.00 1.18 3.38
N LEU A 30 -1.06 0.15 2.53
CA LEU A 30 -1.81 0.18 1.28
C LEU A 30 -3.30 0.48 1.50
N LEU A 31 -3.93 -0.21 2.46
CA LEU A 31 -5.34 -0.01 2.77
C LEU A 31 -5.62 1.40 3.31
N GLN A 32 -4.71 1.96 4.12
CA GLN A 32 -4.84 3.31 4.61
C GLN A 32 -4.79 4.33 3.48
N ALA A 33 -3.82 4.22 2.57
CA ALA A 33 -3.72 5.09 1.39
C ALA A 33 -5.01 5.02 0.53
N PHE A 34 -5.56 3.83 0.31
CA PHE A 34 -6.85 3.72 -0.39
C PHE A 34 -8.01 4.37 0.36
N ARG A 35 -8.08 4.25 1.69
CA ARG A 35 -9.12 4.90 2.50
C ARG A 35 -9.07 6.42 2.38
N ASP A 36 -7.87 6.98 2.40
CA ASP A 36 -7.67 8.42 2.27
C ASP A 36 -8.13 8.92 0.89
N ILE A 37 -8.10 8.07 -0.14
CA ILE A 37 -8.67 8.36 -1.45
C ILE A 37 -10.19 8.21 -1.50
N VAL A 38 -10.75 7.10 -0.98
CA VAL A 38 -12.16 6.73 -1.25
C VAL A 38 -13.18 7.28 -0.24
N ALA A 39 -12.76 7.67 0.97
CA ALA A 39 -13.67 7.96 2.07
C ALA A 39 -13.72 9.45 2.42
N PRO A 40 -14.71 10.23 1.93
CA PRO A 40 -14.95 11.55 2.48
C PRO A 40 -15.46 11.43 3.92
N LYS A 41 -14.57 11.60 4.91
CA LYS A 41 -14.97 11.76 6.33
C LYS A 41 -15.63 13.13 6.50
N LYS A 42 -16.91 13.23 6.08
CA LYS A 42 -17.74 14.43 6.07
C LYS A 42 -17.17 15.54 5.17
N ALA A 43 -18.01 16.12 4.32
CA ALA A 43 -17.63 17.11 3.30
C ALA A 43 -16.95 18.40 3.82
N SER A 44 -16.84 18.60 5.14
CA SER A 44 -16.24 19.78 5.77
C SER A 44 -14.80 19.58 6.23
N ASN A 45 -14.21 18.39 6.06
CA ASN A 45 -12.88 18.13 6.61
C ASN A 45 -11.77 18.55 5.63
N LYS A 46 -11.23 19.76 5.80
CA LYS A 46 -10.09 20.26 5.01
C LYS A 46 -8.87 19.33 5.09
N GLU A 47 -8.69 18.62 6.19
CA GLU A 47 -7.60 17.66 6.38
C GLU A 47 -7.73 16.45 5.45
N TRP A 48 -8.96 16.06 5.10
CA TRP A 48 -9.17 14.91 4.22
C TRP A 48 -8.69 15.19 2.79
N ALA A 49 -8.88 16.41 2.28
CA ALA A 49 -8.37 16.78 0.97
C ALA A 49 -6.83 16.73 0.91
N VAL A 50 -6.16 17.10 2.01
CA VAL A 50 -4.69 16.98 2.14
C VAL A 50 -4.29 15.51 2.13
N TRP A 51 -4.91 14.67 2.96
CA TRP A 51 -4.61 13.24 3.00
C TRP A 51 -4.91 12.52 1.67
N GLN A 52 -5.98 12.93 0.99
CA GLN A 52 -6.29 12.42 -0.34
C GLN A 52 -5.17 12.76 -1.33
N GLN A 53 -4.70 14.01 -1.34
CA GLN A 53 -3.60 14.42 -2.22
C GLN A 53 -2.30 13.69 -1.86
N ASP A 54 -1.94 13.62 -0.58
CA ASP A 54 -0.76 12.89 -0.11
C ASP A 54 -0.80 11.41 -0.54
N ALA A 55 -1.96 10.76 -0.47
CA ALA A 55 -2.13 9.39 -0.91
C ALA A 55 -1.98 9.24 -2.44
N LEU A 56 -2.51 10.19 -3.23
CA LEU A 56 -2.32 10.21 -4.69
C LEU A 56 -0.84 10.36 -5.06
N ASP A 57 -0.14 11.28 -4.40
CA ASP A 57 1.29 11.52 -4.60
C ASP A 57 2.12 10.29 -4.20
N TRP A 58 1.73 9.61 -3.11
CA TRP A 58 2.35 8.35 -2.68
C TRP A 58 2.21 7.23 -3.72
N PHE A 59 1.02 7.04 -4.33
CA PHE A 59 0.84 6.05 -5.41
C PHE A 59 1.62 6.41 -6.70
N ALA A 60 1.85 7.71 -6.94
CA ALA A 60 2.60 8.21 -8.09
C ALA A 60 4.12 8.17 -7.89
N SER A 61 4.59 8.11 -6.63
CA SER A 61 6.02 8.09 -6.30
C SER A 61 6.69 6.80 -6.80
N ASP A 62 7.92 6.95 -7.30
CA ASP A 62 8.84 5.85 -7.64
C ASP A 62 9.92 5.66 -6.57
N GLU A 63 9.81 6.34 -5.43
CA GLU A 63 10.76 6.22 -4.32
C GLU A 63 10.79 4.81 -3.73
N TYR A 64 11.97 4.42 -3.22
CA TYR A 64 12.23 3.08 -2.72
C TYR A 64 12.86 3.14 -1.32
N TYR A 65 11.99 3.28 -0.31
CA TYR A 65 12.36 3.21 1.10
C TYR A 65 11.25 2.49 1.88
N PRO A 66 11.52 1.97 3.09
CA PRO A 66 10.49 1.28 3.88
C PRO A 66 9.23 2.13 4.08
N GLY A 67 8.10 1.64 3.58
CA GLY A 67 6.81 2.32 3.59
C GLY A 67 6.47 3.14 2.33
N SER A 68 7.38 3.27 1.37
CA SER A 68 7.07 3.80 0.03
C SER A 68 6.20 2.83 -0.76
N PHE A 69 5.52 3.32 -1.80
CA PHE A 69 4.64 2.50 -2.63
C PHE A 69 5.37 1.34 -3.32
N SER A 70 6.55 1.61 -3.90
CA SER A 70 7.40 0.58 -4.51
C SER A 70 7.81 -0.50 -3.51
N TRP A 71 8.18 -0.10 -2.29
CA TRP A 71 8.51 -1.03 -1.21
C TRP A 71 7.30 -1.89 -0.79
N VAL A 72 6.12 -1.28 -0.66
CA VAL A 72 4.88 -2.00 -0.38
C VAL A 72 4.58 -3.03 -1.47
N CYS A 73 4.71 -2.66 -2.74
CA CYS A 73 4.48 -3.57 -3.86
C CYS A 73 5.43 -4.76 -3.83
N GLU A 74 6.72 -4.54 -3.54
CA GLU A 74 7.69 -5.62 -3.42
C GLU A 74 7.36 -6.57 -2.27
N VAL A 75 7.07 -6.05 -1.07
CA VAL A 75 6.69 -6.86 0.10
C VAL A 75 5.43 -7.68 -0.17
N LEU A 76 4.48 -7.13 -0.92
CA LEU A 76 3.25 -7.83 -1.28
C LEU A 76 3.39 -8.72 -2.52
N GLN A 77 4.54 -8.70 -3.19
CA GLN A 77 4.78 -9.36 -4.48
C GLN A 77 3.71 -8.99 -5.52
N ALA A 78 3.32 -7.71 -5.54
CA ALA A 78 2.29 -7.15 -6.40
C ALA A 78 2.92 -6.16 -7.40
N LYS A 79 2.25 -5.95 -8.55
CA LYS A 79 2.69 -4.97 -9.54
C LYS A 79 2.15 -3.60 -9.18
N ALA A 80 3.00 -2.59 -9.22
CA ALA A 80 2.63 -1.21 -8.97
C ALA A 80 1.54 -0.73 -9.95
N GLU A 81 1.63 -1.17 -11.21
CA GLU A 81 0.71 -0.84 -12.28
C GLU A 81 -0.72 -1.29 -11.97
N ASP A 82 -0.91 -2.44 -11.31
CA ASP A 82 -2.25 -2.94 -10.99
C ASP A 82 -3.02 -1.97 -10.07
N PHE A 83 -2.32 -1.36 -9.11
CA PHE A 83 -2.93 -0.38 -8.20
C PHE A 83 -3.11 0.99 -8.86
N ARG A 84 -2.15 1.42 -9.70
CA ARG A 84 -2.25 2.67 -10.45
C ARG A 84 -3.43 2.62 -11.44
N VAL A 85 -3.59 1.52 -12.18
CA VAL A 85 -4.73 1.29 -13.08
C VAL A 85 -6.04 1.21 -12.30
N TRP A 86 -6.07 0.54 -11.14
CA TRP A 86 -7.25 0.55 -10.28
C TRP A 86 -7.64 1.97 -9.86
N LEU A 87 -6.66 2.81 -9.52
CA LEU A 87 -6.86 4.19 -9.08
C LEU A 87 -7.38 5.08 -10.22
N GLU A 88 -6.82 4.94 -11.42
CA GLU A 88 -7.32 5.62 -12.63
C GLU A 88 -8.78 5.24 -12.89
N ASN A 89 -9.08 3.94 -12.92
CA ASN A 89 -10.44 3.44 -13.07
C ASN A 89 -11.38 3.97 -11.98
N TYR A 90 -10.92 4.02 -10.73
CA TYR A 90 -11.70 4.59 -9.64
C TYR A 90 -12.00 6.07 -9.87
N ARG A 91 -11.02 6.88 -10.31
CA ARG A 91 -11.19 8.32 -10.53
C ARG A 91 -12.14 8.63 -11.68
N ASP A 92 -12.08 7.84 -12.75
CA ASP A 92 -12.90 8.04 -13.96
C ASP A 92 -14.29 7.41 -13.86
N SER A 93 -14.52 6.56 -12.86
CA SER A 93 -15.81 5.90 -12.62
C SER A 93 -16.91 6.88 -12.19
N ASP A 94 -18.15 6.51 -12.51
CA ASP A 94 -19.35 7.17 -12.02
C ASP A 94 -19.53 6.99 -10.49
N PRO A 95 -20.38 7.79 -9.84
CA PRO A 95 -20.57 7.72 -8.39
C PRO A 95 -21.07 6.37 -7.85
N GLU A 96 -21.83 5.59 -8.62
CA GLU A 96 -22.31 4.27 -8.21
C GLU A 96 -21.17 3.25 -8.22
N SER A 97 -20.42 3.21 -9.33
CA SER A 97 -19.22 2.38 -9.46
C SER A 97 -18.18 2.69 -8.38
N LYS A 98 -17.91 3.98 -8.11
CA LYS A 98 -17.03 4.43 -7.02
C LYS A 98 -17.46 3.88 -5.66
N ARG A 99 -18.76 3.91 -5.36
CA ARG A 99 -19.30 3.35 -4.10
C ARG A 99 -19.12 1.84 -4.03
N GLU A 100 -19.31 1.13 -5.12
CA GLU A 100 -19.12 -0.33 -5.17
C GLU A 100 -17.64 -0.70 -4.95
N MET A 101 -16.73 -0.02 -5.64
CA MET A 101 -15.28 -0.22 -5.50
C MET A 101 -14.83 0.05 -4.07
N ALA A 102 -15.28 1.15 -3.45
CA ALA A 102 -14.99 1.46 -2.07
C ALA A 102 -15.55 0.40 -1.09
N ARG A 103 -16.76 -0.12 -1.32
CA ARG A 103 -17.33 -1.21 -0.51
C ARG A 103 -16.51 -2.49 -0.61
N LYS A 104 -16.04 -2.86 -1.81
CA LYS A 104 -15.18 -4.04 -2.04
C LYS A 104 -13.88 -3.91 -1.26
N LEU A 105 -13.27 -2.72 -1.27
CA LEU A 105 -12.04 -2.42 -0.52
C LEU A 105 -12.22 -2.56 1.00
N ILE A 106 -13.30 -1.99 1.56
CA ILE A 106 -13.61 -2.11 3.00
C ILE A 106 -13.88 -3.56 3.41
N ARG A 107 -14.59 -4.33 2.58
CA ARG A 107 -14.87 -5.75 2.87
C ARG A 107 -13.61 -6.62 2.81
N PHE A 108 -12.65 -6.28 1.97
CA PHE A 108 -11.35 -6.95 1.92
C PHE A 108 -10.62 -6.86 3.26
N GLN A 109 -10.79 -5.75 3.98
CA GLN A 109 -10.19 -5.55 5.31
C GLN A 109 -10.84 -6.37 6.43
N ILE A 110 -12.12 -6.70 6.32
CA ILE A 110 -12.87 -7.43 7.38
C ILE A 110 -12.63 -8.95 7.29
N ARG A 111 -12.16 -9.45 6.14
CA ARG A 111 -11.92 -10.89 5.91
C ARG A 111 -10.44 -11.27 6.06
N HIS A 112 -9.80 -10.93 7.17
CA HIS A 112 -8.48 -11.47 7.52
C HIS A 112 -8.36 -11.63 9.04
#